data_AF-A0A497E8P5-F1
#
_entry.id   AF-A0A497E8P5-F1
#
_cell.length_a   1.000
_cell.length_b   1.000
_cell.length_c   1.000
_cell.angle_alpha   90.00
_cell.angle_beta   90.00
_cell.angle_gamma   90.00
#
_symmetry.space_group_name_H-M   'P 1'
#
loop_
_entity.id
_entity.type
_entity.pdbx_description
1 polymer ?
#
loop_
_entity_poly.entity_id
_entity_poly.type
_entity_poly.pdbx_seq_one_letter_code
_entity_poly.pdbx_strand_id
1 'polypeptide(L)'
;MSLFLVRECGAGSAPCTPIFIAAAAAGAGAGGSLWATDLGINNSGDEALTTKFQMLPRGADNTDVPFSDEFIIEPNTNANFIDIWKLFTGGDGAGAINVCVSDPAAAGVVTRTYNTSDAGTFGQTIVGMRGAAPAKIGAGEKARLATSSRMTRTGRTSVL
;
A
#
# COMPACT_ATOMS: atom_id res chain seq x y z
N MET A 1 11.49 -11.74 -23.81
CA MET A 1 12.38 -10.68 -23.29
C MET A 1 11.50 -9.45 -23.05
N SER A 2 11.00 -9.25 -21.83
CA SER A 2 10.21 -8.05 -21.51
C SER A 2 11.17 -6.99 -20.98
N LEU A 3 11.38 -5.95 -21.77
CA LEU A 3 12.25 -4.83 -21.45
C LEU A 3 11.48 -3.88 -20.52
N PHE A 4 11.74 -3.95 -19.22
CA PHE A 4 11.31 -2.92 -18.28
C PHE A 4 12.13 -1.65 -18.56
N LEU A 5 11.55 -0.69 -19.27
CA LEU A 5 12.10 0.66 -19.39
C LEU A 5 11.83 1.41 -18.07
N VAL A 6 12.82 1.41 -17.17
CA VAL A 6 12.89 2.38 -16.08
C VAL A 6 13.18 3.74 -16.71
N ARG A 7 12.22 4.66 -16.67
CA ARG A 7 12.44 6.06 -17.06
C ARG A 7 12.62 6.86 -15.78
N GLU A 8 13.88 7.19 -15.47
CA GLU A 8 14.19 8.18 -14.46
C GLU A 8 13.56 9.51 -14.89
N CYS A 9 12.58 10.01 -14.14
CA CYS A 9 12.06 11.36 -14.32
C CYS A 9 12.50 12.22 -13.13
N GLY A 10 13.20 13.31 -13.45
CA GLY A 10 13.76 14.26 -12.50
C GLY A 10 12.74 14.97 -11.63
N ALA A 11 13.26 15.72 -10.66
CA ALA A 11 12.56 16.43 -9.59
C ALA A 11 11.39 17.32 -10.06
N GLY A 12 10.23 16.70 -10.22
CA GLY A 12 8.94 17.33 -10.48
C GLY A 12 7.86 16.29 -10.28
N SER A 13 7.63 15.88 -9.02
CA SER A 13 6.57 14.94 -8.71
C SER A 13 5.24 15.56 -9.12
N ALA A 14 4.57 14.97 -10.12
CA ALA A 14 3.14 15.17 -10.29
C ALA A 14 2.45 15.03 -8.92
N PRO A 15 1.39 15.81 -8.63
CA PRO A 15 0.67 15.69 -7.38
C PRO A 15 0.02 14.29 -7.33
N CYS A 16 0.73 13.32 -6.78
CA CYS A 16 0.21 11.98 -6.63
C CYS A 16 -0.66 11.93 -5.38
N THR A 17 -1.81 11.25 -5.48
CA THR A 17 -2.76 11.15 -4.37
C THR A 17 -2.47 9.88 -3.58
N PRO A 18 -2.33 9.94 -2.25
CA PRO A 18 -2.05 8.76 -1.44
C PRO A 18 -3.28 7.85 -1.33
N ILE A 19 -3.05 6.55 -1.52
CA ILE A 19 -3.97 5.47 -1.17
C ILE A 19 -3.27 4.61 -0.12
N PHE A 20 -3.83 4.59 1.09
CA PHE A 20 -3.24 3.89 2.23
C PHE A 20 -3.79 2.47 2.36
N ILE A 21 -2.88 1.52 2.50
CA ILE A 21 -3.17 0.16 2.92
C ILE A 21 -2.78 0.03 4.40
N ALA A 22 -3.76 -0.33 5.23
CA ALA A 22 -3.61 -0.26 6.68
C ALA A 22 -2.73 -1.36 7.29
N ALA A 23 -2.48 -2.46 6.57
CA ALA A 23 -1.60 -3.52 7.02
C ALA A 23 -0.86 -4.19 5.87
N ALA A 24 0.43 -4.43 6.12
CA ALA A 24 1.32 -5.26 5.34
C ALA A 24 2.35 -5.89 6.30
N ALA A 25 2.82 -7.07 5.95
CA ALA A 25 3.83 -7.80 6.70
C ALA A 25 4.63 -8.74 5.78
N ALA A 26 5.90 -8.95 6.13
CA ALA A 26 6.78 -9.98 5.60
C ALA A 26 7.58 -10.63 6.73
N GLY A 27 7.81 -11.94 6.63
CA GLY A 27 8.71 -12.68 7.52
C GLY A 27 8.02 -13.44 8.65
N ALA A 28 8.81 -13.87 9.63
CA ALA A 28 8.32 -14.71 10.72
C ALA A 28 7.34 -13.96 11.66
N GLY A 29 6.22 -14.61 11.96
CA GLY A 29 5.23 -14.18 12.94
C GLY A 29 5.17 -15.12 14.15
N ALA A 30 4.22 -14.85 15.05
CA ALA A 30 4.02 -15.67 16.24
C ALA A 30 3.68 -17.14 15.89
N GLY A 31 4.11 -18.09 16.72
CA GLY A 31 3.77 -19.50 16.54
C GLY A 31 4.39 -20.15 15.29
N GLY A 32 5.47 -19.59 14.73
CA GLY A 32 6.16 -20.16 13.57
C GLY A 32 5.51 -19.87 12.22
N SER A 33 4.45 -19.04 12.18
CA SER A 33 3.85 -18.58 10.92
C SER A 33 4.85 -17.75 10.10
N LEU A 34 4.82 -17.88 8.77
CA LEU A 34 5.53 -16.99 7.86
C LEU A 34 4.52 -16.12 7.12
N TRP A 35 4.73 -14.81 7.14
CA TRP A 35 3.83 -13.82 6.57
C TRP A 35 4.40 -13.23 5.27
N ALA A 36 3.49 -12.89 4.36
CA ALA A 36 3.78 -12.16 3.14
C ALA A 36 2.59 -11.25 2.79
N THR A 37 2.86 -10.20 2.01
CA THR A 37 1.82 -9.30 1.51
C THR A 37 1.95 -9.09 0.02
N ASP A 38 0.97 -9.57 -0.74
CA ASP A 38 0.89 -9.30 -2.17
C ASP A 38 0.04 -8.05 -2.39
N LEU A 39 0.43 -7.20 -3.34
CA LEU A 39 -0.29 -5.98 -3.71
C LEU A 39 -0.70 -6.04 -5.18
N GLY A 40 -1.99 -5.83 -5.43
CA GLY A 40 -2.57 -5.68 -6.75
C GLY A 40 -3.01 -4.24 -6.99
N ILE A 41 -2.65 -3.70 -8.16
CA ILE A 41 -3.18 -2.43 -8.65
C ILE A 41 -3.81 -2.66 -10.02
N ASN A 42 -5.04 -2.22 -10.18
CA ASN A 42 -5.71 -2.13 -11.48
C ASN A 42 -5.78 -0.67 -11.92
N ASN A 43 -5.46 -0.44 -13.19
CA ASN A 43 -5.75 0.81 -13.88
C ASN A 43 -7.00 0.58 -14.74
N SER A 44 -8.12 1.18 -14.36
CA SER A 44 -9.38 1.14 -15.11
C SER A 44 -9.58 2.37 -16.01
N GLY A 45 -8.56 3.21 -16.15
CA GLY A 45 -8.57 4.39 -16.99
C GLY A 45 -8.04 4.11 -18.41
N ASP A 46 -8.23 5.10 -19.27
CA ASP A 46 -7.77 5.08 -20.66
C ASP A 46 -6.35 5.65 -20.83
N GLU A 47 -5.76 6.16 -19.74
CA GLU A 47 -4.42 6.73 -19.69
C GLU A 47 -3.50 5.92 -18.78
N ALA A 48 -2.18 6.00 -19.01
CA ALA A 48 -1.21 5.30 -18.18
C ALA A 48 -1.19 5.86 -16.74
N LEU A 49 -1.25 4.96 -15.76
CA LEU A 49 -1.21 5.30 -14.34
C LEU A 49 0.23 5.22 -13.84
N THR A 50 0.75 6.29 -13.23
CA THR A 50 2.05 6.24 -12.55
C THR A 50 1.84 6.02 -11.06
N THR A 51 2.68 5.17 -10.45
CA THR A 51 2.59 4.81 -9.03
C THR A 51 3.95 4.75 -8.35
N LYS A 52 3.99 5.15 -7.08
CA LYS A 52 5.15 5.04 -6.17
C LYS A 52 4.70 4.52 -4.81
N PHE A 53 5.63 3.94 -4.06
CA PHE A 53 5.32 3.31 -2.79
C PHE A 53 6.16 3.88 -1.64
N GLN A 54 5.57 4.05 -0.47
CA GLN A 54 6.32 4.18 0.80
C GLN A 54 5.92 3.01 1.71
N MET A 55 6.94 2.32 2.23
CA MET A 55 6.75 1.30 3.27
C MET A 55 6.81 1.98 4.62
N LEU A 56 5.68 2.04 5.33
CA LEU A 56 5.55 2.81 6.58
C LEU A 56 5.67 1.87 7.79
N PRO A 57 6.86 1.73 8.43
CA PRO A 57 7.05 0.75 9.49
C PRO A 57 6.17 1.04 10.70
N ARG A 58 5.61 -0.04 11.26
CA ARG A 58 4.78 0.05 12.47
C ARG A 58 5.62 0.55 13.64
N GLY A 59 5.11 1.58 14.32
CA GLY A 59 5.73 2.10 15.54
C GLY A 59 6.99 2.96 15.30
N ALA A 60 7.31 3.26 14.04
CA ALA A 60 8.37 4.19 13.66
C ALA A 60 7.81 5.58 13.33
N ASP A 61 8.71 6.56 13.29
CA ASP A 61 8.44 7.83 12.62
C ASP A 61 8.40 7.59 11.11
N ASN A 62 7.33 8.09 10.48
CA ASN A 62 7.04 7.88 9.07
C ASN A 62 7.11 9.18 8.25
N THR A 63 7.64 10.27 8.84
CA THR A 63 7.69 11.59 8.23
C THR A 63 8.62 11.63 7.01
N ASP A 64 9.77 10.98 7.09
CA ASP A 64 10.84 11.06 6.08
C ASP A 64 11.06 9.73 5.32
N VAL A 65 10.07 8.85 5.29
CA VAL A 65 10.16 7.59 4.54
C VAL A 65 10.26 7.90 3.04
N PRO A 66 11.29 7.43 2.31
CA PRO A 66 11.42 7.70 0.89
C PRO A 66 10.37 6.94 0.06
N PHE A 67 9.95 7.54 -1.05
CA PHE A 67 9.23 6.82 -2.09
C PHE A 67 10.18 5.85 -2.81
N SER A 68 9.62 4.76 -3.32
CA SER A 68 10.24 3.92 -4.33
C SER A 68 10.47 4.66 -5.64
N ASP A 69 11.16 4.00 -6.56
CA ASP A 69 11.11 4.34 -7.99
C ASP A 69 9.66 4.33 -8.52
N GLU A 70 9.46 5.03 -9.63
CA GLU A 70 8.17 5.11 -10.31
C GLU A 70 7.89 3.87 -11.14
N PHE A 71 6.65 3.39 -11.08
CA PHE A 71 6.13 2.32 -11.92
C PHE A 71 5.00 2.84 -12.80
N ILE A 72 4.91 2.32 -14.01
CA ILE A 72 3.86 2.63 -14.98
C ILE A 72 2.94 1.41 -15.10
N ILE A 73 1.63 1.65 -15.02
CA ILE A 73 0.59 0.65 -15.26
C ILE A 73 -0.21 1.12 -16.47
N GLU A 74 -0.11 0.38 -17.56
CA GLU A 74 -0.75 0.71 -18.83
C GLU A 74 -2.29 0.77 -18.69
N PRO A 75 -2.98 1.55 -19.55
CA PRO A 75 -4.43 1.64 -19.57
C PRO A 75 -5.10 0.26 -19.56
N ASN A 76 -6.19 0.11 -18.79
CA ASN A 76 -6.98 -1.12 -18.73
C ASN A 76 -6.18 -2.39 -18.35
N THR A 77 -5.08 -2.26 -17.60
CA THR A 77 -4.25 -3.39 -17.15
C THR A 77 -4.17 -3.51 -15.63
N ASN A 78 -3.46 -4.53 -15.15
CA ASN A 78 -3.13 -4.71 -13.74
C ASN A 78 -1.63 -4.94 -13.55
N ALA A 79 -1.15 -4.56 -12.37
CA ALA A 79 0.18 -4.87 -11.87
C ALA A 79 0.04 -5.62 -10.54
N ASN A 80 0.86 -6.66 -10.37
CA ASN A 80 0.91 -7.45 -9.14
C ASN A 80 2.33 -7.45 -8.60
N PHE A 81 2.48 -7.09 -7.32
CA PHE A 81 3.74 -7.06 -6.59
C PHE A 81 3.69 -8.14 -5.52
N ILE A 82 4.51 -9.17 -5.69
CA ILE A 82 4.58 -10.31 -4.76
C ILE A 82 5.48 -9.94 -3.59
N ASP A 83 5.00 -10.19 -2.38
CA ASP A 83 5.65 -9.81 -1.12
C ASP A 83 6.22 -8.38 -1.14
N ILE A 84 5.34 -7.40 -1.41
CA ILE A 84 5.71 -6.00 -1.64
C ILE A 84 6.53 -5.41 -0.49
N TRP A 85 6.27 -5.85 0.74
CA TRP A 85 7.02 -5.38 1.90
C TRP A 85 8.49 -5.78 1.79
N LYS A 86 8.74 -7.06 1.52
CA LYS A 86 10.11 -7.58 1.37
C LYS A 86 10.78 -7.06 0.09
N LEU A 87 10.02 -6.88 -0.98
CA LEU A 87 10.49 -6.32 -2.24
C LEU A 87 11.12 -4.92 -2.05
N PHE A 88 10.49 -4.05 -1.25
CA PHE A 88 10.96 -2.66 -1.08
C PHE A 88 11.79 -2.42 0.17
N THR A 89 11.66 -3.24 1.22
CA THR A 89 12.50 -3.09 2.43
C THR A 89 13.74 -3.99 2.42
N GLY A 90 13.78 -5.00 1.54
CA GLY A 90 14.81 -6.03 1.52
C GLY A 90 14.78 -6.98 2.72
N GLY A 91 13.79 -6.83 3.61
CA GLY A 91 13.77 -7.52 4.89
C GLY A 91 12.38 -7.82 5.42
N ASP A 92 12.37 -8.36 6.64
CA ASP A 92 11.16 -8.71 7.36
C ASP A 92 10.64 -7.47 8.12
N GLY A 93 9.33 -7.42 8.36
CA GLY A 93 8.71 -6.32 9.08
C GLY A 93 7.20 -6.25 8.87
N ALA A 94 6.59 -5.23 9.47
CA ALA A 94 5.17 -4.98 9.33
C ALA A 94 4.85 -3.49 9.49
N GLY A 95 3.75 -3.06 8.86
CA GLY A 95 3.35 -1.67 8.86
C GLY A 95 2.21 -1.38 7.90
N ALA A 96 2.18 -0.15 7.40
CA ALA A 96 1.23 0.30 6.38
C ALA A 96 1.97 0.59 5.06
N ILE A 97 1.22 0.70 3.97
CA ILE A 97 1.78 1.11 2.67
C ILE A 97 1.06 2.37 2.23
N ASN A 98 1.82 3.38 1.82
CA ASN A 98 1.29 4.48 1.01
C ASN A 98 1.53 4.15 -0.46
N VAL A 99 0.45 4.08 -1.25
CA VAL A 99 0.50 3.97 -2.70
C VAL A 99 0.15 5.33 -3.27
N CYS A 100 1.12 6.03 -3.83
CA CYS A 100 0.91 7.34 -4.44
C CYS A 100 0.65 7.17 -5.93
N VAL A 101 -0.54 7.55 -6.39
CA VAL A 101 -0.96 7.34 -7.79
C VAL A 101 -1.25 8.67 -8.49
N SER A 102 -1.03 8.74 -9.81
CA SER A 102 -1.34 9.93 -10.61
C SER A 102 -2.84 10.19 -10.76
N ASP A 103 -3.65 9.13 -10.86
CA ASP A 103 -5.11 9.19 -10.92
C ASP A 103 -5.75 8.21 -9.93
N PRO A 104 -6.19 8.68 -8.74
CA PRO A 104 -6.82 7.82 -7.75
C PRO A 104 -8.22 7.35 -8.16
N ALA A 105 -8.88 7.99 -9.14
CA ALA A 105 -10.20 7.59 -9.62
C ALA A 105 -10.12 6.35 -10.50
N ALA A 106 -9.07 6.24 -11.32
CA ALA A 106 -8.77 5.09 -12.17
C ALA A 106 -8.06 3.93 -11.43
N ALA A 107 -7.49 4.19 -10.25
CA ALA A 107 -6.71 3.21 -9.51
C ALA A 107 -7.57 2.36 -8.55
N GLY A 108 -7.65 1.06 -8.81
CA GLY A 108 -8.12 0.06 -7.84
C GLY A 108 -6.92 -0.57 -7.12
N VAL A 109 -6.79 -0.38 -5.80
CA VAL A 109 -5.66 -0.89 -5.02
C VAL A 109 -6.14 -1.85 -3.93
N VAL A 110 -5.60 -3.07 -3.93
CA VAL A 110 -5.88 -4.08 -2.90
C VAL A 110 -4.60 -4.80 -2.50
N THR A 111 -4.53 -5.26 -1.26
CA THR A 111 -3.52 -6.23 -0.84
C THR A 111 -4.16 -7.51 -0.35
N ARG A 112 -3.37 -8.58 -0.35
CA ARG A 112 -3.64 -9.77 0.46
C ARG A 112 -2.46 -9.98 1.39
N THR A 113 -2.68 -9.78 2.68
CA THR A 113 -1.70 -10.14 3.73
C THR A 113 -2.08 -11.51 4.28
N TYR A 114 -1.17 -12.48 4.18
CA TYR A 114 -1.43 -13.87 4.53
C TYR A 114 -0.24 -14.50 5.21
N ASN A 115 -0.51 -15.57 5.94
CA ASN A 115 0.52 -16.51 6.36
C ASN A 115 0.53 -17.77 5.49
N THR A 116 1.63 -18.50 5.53
CA THR A 116 1.79 -19.82 4.91
C THR A 116 1.89 -20.91 5.97
N SER A 117 1.37 -22.09 5.62
CA SER A 117 1.47 -23.33 6.39
C SER A 117 1.40 -24.52 5.43
N ASP A 118 1.63 -25.74 5.93
CA ASP A 118 1.49 -26.97 5.13
C ASP A 118 0.06 -27.18 4.58
N ALA A 119 -0.94 -26.55 5.21
CA ALA A 119 -2.34 -26.59 4.78
C ALA A 119 -2.70 -25.50 3.74
N GLY A 120 -1.74 -24.66 3.33
CA GLY A 120 -1.94 -23.56 2.40
C GLY A 120 -1.83 -22.18 3.07
N THR A 121 -2.50 -21.18 2.49
CA THR A 121 -2.40 -19.78 2.94
C THR A 121 -3.67 -19.30 3.64
N PHE A 122 -3.51 -18.64 4.79
CA PHE A 122 -4.60 -17.98 5.49
C PHE A 122 -4.31 -16.48 5.56
N GLY A 123 -5.24 -15.65 5.08
CA GLY A 123 -5.03 -14.22 5.04
C GLY A 123 -6.29 -13.45 4.71
N GLN A 124 -6.14 -12.13 4.67
CA GLN A 124 -7.22 -11.20 4.42
C GLN A 124 -6.89 -10.28 3.26
N THR A 125 -7.90 -10.02 2.43
CA THR A 125 -7.82 -8.95 1.43
C THR A 125 -8.11 -7.62 2.11
N ILE A 126 -7.27 -6.63 1.87
CA ILE A 126 -7.39 -5.28 2.45
C ILE A 126 -7.50 -4.30 1.29
N VAL A 127 -8.57 -3.49 1.31
CA VAL A 127 -8.81 -2.47 0.30
C VAL A 127 -8.05 -1.19 0.65
N GLY A 128 -7.45 -0.56 -0.35
CA GLY A 128 -6.83 0.76 -0.22
C GLY A 128 -7.83 1.85 0.09
N MET A 129 -7.50 2.69 1.08
CA MET A 129 -8.30 3.85 1.44
C MET A 129 -7.63 5.12 0.91
N ARG A 130 -8.33 5.88 0.07
CA ARG A 130 -7.85 7.19 -0.39
C ARG A 130 -7.58 8.08 0.81
N GLY A 131 -6.39 8.67 0.87
CA GLY A 131 -6.06 9.68 1.86
C GLY A 131 -6.85 10.95 1.60
N ALA A 132 -7.37 11.57 2.67
CA ALA A 132 -7.93 12.91 2.56
C ALA A 132 -6.77 13.92 2.40
N ALA A 133 -6.84 14.76 1.36
CA ALA A 133 -5.90 15.86 1.17
C ALA A 133 -6.04 16.95 2.25
N PRO A 134 -4.93 17.57 2.67
CA PRO A 134 -4.01 16.96 3.62
C PRO A 134 -4.64 16.89 5.02
N ALA A 135 -4.80 15.67 5.56
CA ALA A 135 -4.89 15.51 7.01
C ALA A 135 -3.54 15.92 7.62
N LYS A 136 -3.39 17.21 7.95
CA LYS A 136 -2.23 17.71 8.70
C LYS A 136 -2.33 17.13 10.11
N ILE A 137 -1.59 16.05 10.34
CA ILE A 137 -1.28 15.58 11.68
C ILE A 137 -0.17 16.49 12.18
N GLY A 138 -0.44 17.29 13.21
CA GLY A 138 0.53 18.23 13.75
C GLY A 138 1.78 17.52 14.26
N ALA A 139 2.90 18.24 14.37
CA ALA A 139 4.11 17.69 14.97
C ALA A 139 3.80 17.15 16.39
N GLY A 140 4.07 15.87 16.61
CA GLY A 140 3.75 15.16 17.87
C GLY A 140 2.36 14.50 17.92
N GLU A 141 1.51 14.71 16.92
CA GLU A 141 0.20 14.07 16.82
C GLU A 141 0.31 12.68 16.15
N LYS A 142 -0.60 11.77 16.51
CA LYS A 142 -0.61 10.38 16.03
C LYS A 142 -1.93 10.08 15.35
N ALA A 143 -1.91 9.82 14.04
CA ALA A 143 -3.07 9.27 13.33
C ALA A 143 -3.14 7.74 13.41
N ARG A 144 -4.35 7.20 13.23
CA ARG A 144 -4.63 5.77 13.13
C ARG A 144 -5.57 5.55 11.94
N LEU A 145 -5.20 4.65 11.04
CA LEU A 145 -6.13 4.06 10.08
C LEU A 145 -7.02 3.08 10.86
N ALA A 146 -8.35 3.25 10.87
CA ALA A 146 -9.25 2.65 11.87
C ALA A 146 -9.34 1.10 11.88
N THR A 147 -8.79 0.39 10.88
CA THR A 147 -8.53 -1.07 10.96
C THR A 147 -7.29 -1.43 11.79
N SER A 148 -6.55 -0.40 12.22
CA SER A 148 -5.57 -0.34 13.31
C SER A 148 -6.17 0.52 14.44
N SER A 149 -6.09 0.02 15.67
CA SER A 149 -7.04 0.31 16.74
C SER A 149 -7.40 1.79 17.02
N ARG A 150 -8.73 1.97 17.15
CA ARG A 150 -9.54 2.97 17.87
C ARG A 150 -9.89 4.27 17.13
N MET A 151 -11.08 4.25 16.52
CA MET A 151 -11.87 5.42 16.14
C MET A 151 -13.21 5.37 16.87
N THR A 152 -13.52 6.38 17.70
CA THR A 152 -14.85 6.61 18.24
C THR A 152 -15.45 7.85 17.58
N ARG A 153 -16.47 7.66 16.75
CA ARG A 153 -17.72 8.42 16.86
C ARG A 153 -18.88 7.69 16.19
N THR A 154 -19.92 7.54 17.00
CA THR A 154 -21.22 6.91 16.80
C THR A 154 -21.98 7.40 15.56
N GLY A 155 -22.50 6.47 14.77
CA GLY A 155 -23.49 6.72 13.71
C GLY A 155 -23.75 5.45 12.88
N ARG A 156 -24.87 4.76 13.16
CA ARG A 156 -25.42 3.63 12.37
C ARG A 156 -25.68 4.11 10.92
N THR A 157 -25.59 3.30 9.86
CA THR A 157 -26.41 2.10 9.57
C THR A 157 -25.80 1.32 8.39
N SER A 158 -25.99 0.00 8.41
CA SER A 158 -25.55 -1.03 7.45
C SER A 158 -26.44 -1.11 6.18
N VAL A 159 -26.21 -2.19 5.41
CA VAL A 159 -26.95 -2.81 4.28
C VAL A 159 -26.53 -2.29 2.89
N LEU A 160 -25.98 -3.08 1.94
CA LEU A 160 -25.99 -4.53 1.64
C LEU A 160 -24.57 -5.08 1.41
#